data_AF-A0A960ZVQ3-F1
#
_entry.id   AF-A0A960ZVQ3-F1
#
_cell.length_a   1.000
_cell.length_b   1.000
_cell.length_c   1.000
_cell.angle_alpha   90.00
_cell.angle_beta   90.00
_cell.angle_gamma   90.00
#
_symmetry.space_group_name_H-M   'P 1'
#
loop_
_entity.id
_entity.type
_entity.pdbx_description
1 polymer ?
#
loop_
_entity_poly.entity_id
_entity_poly.type
_entity_poly.pdbx_seq_one_letter_code
_entity_poly.pdbx_strand_id
1 'polypeptide(L)'
;MKVGPPSSALITFSLLVTSWAAHGAASTAGSPSFEKDIRPIFKTHCFQCHGEEGVTKGDLDVRLTRFLLKGGESGAAIKPGDAEQSHLLQLIQKGEMPKGKTRLSEENIATIRRWIAEGAKTLRPEPEKLGPEHAFTDEERAWWAFQPITRPAIPATQTPGNPIDAFIQKALAENGLTASPQADPITLVRRFTLDLTGLPPTPEETAAFDKAFIADATGATSALVDRLLASPEYGERWGRHWLDVAGYADSDGFDDKDLERKWAY
;
A
#
# COMPACT_ATOMS: atom_id res chain seq x y z
N MET A 1 -20.07 78.64 15.82
CA MET A 1 -20.42 77.27 15.39
C MET A 1 -19.61 76.29 16.22
N LYS A 2 -20.25 75.50 17.08
CA LYS A 2 -19.60 74.49 17.94
C LYS A 2 -19.45 73.19 17.14
N VAL A 3 -18.24 72.63 17.15
CA VAL A 3 -17.89 71.35 16.53
C VAL A 3 -18.19 70.24 17.54
N GLY A 4 -18.99 69.24 17.15
CA GLY A 4 -19.25 68.03 17.94
C GLY A 4 -18.35 66.87 17.49
N PRO A 5 -17.96 65.93 18.38
CA PRO A 5 -17.04 64.84 18.05
C PRO A 5 -17.73 63.70 17.29
N PRO A 6 -16.98 62.87 16.53
CA PRO A 6 -17.56 61.78 15.75
C PRO A 6 -17.91 60.57 16.62
N SER A 7 -19.05 59.95 16.34
CA SER A 7 -19.51 58.69 16.96
C SER A 7 -18.79 57.50 16.34
N SER A 8 -18.09 56.73 17.16
CA SER A 8 -17.50 55.44 16.80
C SER A 8 -18.57 54.34 16.86
N ALA A 9 -18.90 53.74 15.72
CA ALA A 9 -19.75 52.55 15.65
C ALA A 9 -18.90 51.29 15.85
N LEU A 10 -19.19 50.52 16.91
CA LEU A 10 -18.61 49.21 17.16
C LEU A 10 -19.38 48.16 16.37
N ILE A 11 -18.73 47.53 15.39
CA ILE A 11 -19.26 46.38 14.63
C ILE A 11 -18.90 45.11 15.43
N THR A 12 -19.89 44.46 16.03
CA THR A 12 -19.74 43.16 16.68
C THR A 12 -19.86 42.04 15.65
N PHE A 13 -18.77 41.33 15.39
CA PHE A 13 -18.76 40.15 14.53
C PHE A 13 -19.21 38.92 15.34
N SER A 14 -20.41 38.41 15.09
CA SER A 14 -20.92 37.18 15.71
C SER A 14 -20.42 35.97 14.91
N LEU A 15 -19.51 35.18 15.50
CA LEU A 15 -19.02 33.92 14.94
C LEU A 15 -20.03 32.80 15.23
N LEU A 16 -20.79 32.42 14.20
CA LEU A 16 -21.61 31.21 14.21
C LEU A 16 -20.71 29.97 14.06
N VAL A 17 -20.52 29.23 15.15
CA VAL A 17 -19.85 27.92 15.15
C VAL A 17 -20.89 26.87 14.75
N THR A 18 -20.90 26.46 13.48
CA THR A 18 -21.66 25.28 13.04
C THR A 18 -20.90 24.03 13.42
N SER A 19 -21.40 23.30 14.43
CA SER A 19 -20.87 22.00 14.84
C SER A 19 -21.15 20.97 13.74
N TRP A 20 -20.10 20.48 13.10
CA TRP A 20 -20.20 19.42 12.09
C TRP A 20 -20.21 18.08 12.81
N ALA A 21 -21.39 17.49 12.98
CA ALA A 21 -21.52 16.13 13.49
C ALA A 21 -21.00 15.14 12.44
N ALA A 22 -19.77 14.67 12.64
CA ALA A 22 -19.20 13.56 11.90
C ALA A 22 -20.03 12.30 12.18
N HIS A 23 -20.93 11.96 11.25
CA HIS A 23 -21.57 10.66 11.22
C HIS A 23 -20.50 9.65 10.78
N GLY A 24 -19.95 8.93 11.76
CA GLY A 24 -19.12 7.77 11.50
C GLY A 24 -19.92 6.77 10.69
N ALA A 25 -19.61 6.67 9.38
CA ALA A 25 -20.09 5.60 8.55
C ALA A 25 -19.53 4.29 9.14
N ALA A 26 -20.40 3.52 9.79
CA ALA A 26 -20.12 2.13 10.06
C ALA A 26 -19.82 1.46 8.71
N SER A 27 -18.56 1.07 8.52
CA SER A 27 -18.11 0.37 7.33
C SER A 27 -19.04 -0.83 7.10
N THR A 28 -19.78 -0.81 5.99
CA THR A 28 -20.43 -1.99 5.43
C THR A 28 -19.34 -2.90 4.87
N ALA A 29 -18.50 -3.45 5.75
CA ALA A 29 -17.62 -4.53 5.39
C ALA A 29 -18.50 -5.70 4.93
N GLY A 30 -18.32 -6.14 3.69
CA GLY A 30 -19.09 -7.24 3.12
C GLY A 30 -19.03 -8.50 3.99
N SER A 31 -19.97 -9.42 3.78
CA SER A 31 -20.02 -10.71 4.47
C SER A 31 -18.65 -11.39 4.51
N PRO A 32 -18.13 -11.77 5.69
CA PRO A 32 -16.85 -12.44 5.80
C PRO A 32 -16.90 -13.81 5.12
N SER A 33 -15.78 -14.22 4.53
CA SER A 33 -15.61 -15.49 3.84
C SER A 33 -14.43 -16.27 4.43
N PHE A 34 -14.45 -17.60 4.30
CA PHE A 34 -13.44 -18.44 4.90
C PHE A 34 -12.01 -18.09 4.42
N GLU A 35 -11.78 -18.05 3.11
CA GLU A 35 -10.45 -17.81 2.53
C GLU A 35 -9.85 -16.45 2.88
N LYS A 36 -10.68 -15.40 2.83
CA LYS A 36 -10.23 -14.02 2.95
C LYS A 36 -10.09 -13.59 4.41
N ASP A 37 -11.06 -13.94 5.24
CA ASP A 37 -11.22 -13.32 6.56
C ASP A 37 -10.92 -14.31 7.70
N ILE A 38 -11.23 -15.61 7.53
CA ILE A 38 -11.13 -16.60 8.62
C ILE A 38 -9.83 -17.40 8.57
N ARG A 39 -9.41 -17.83 7.37
CA ARG A 39 -8.19 -18.60 7.16
C ARG A 39 -6.95 -17.88 7.71
N PRO A 40 -6.76 -16.55 7.56
CA PRO A 40 -5.63 -15.87 8.19
C PRO A 40 -5.64 -15.93 9.73
N ILE A 41 -6.83 -15.83 10.34
CA ILE A 41 -7.02 -15.94 11.78
C ILE A 41 -6.66 -17.36 12.24
N PHE A 42 -7.22 -18.39 11.58
CA PHE A 42 -6.95 -19.78 11.94
C PHE A 42 -5.52 -20.21 11.64
N LYS A 43 -4.89 -19.68 10.58
CA LYS A 43 -3.47 -19.93 10.31
C LYS A 43 -2.59 -19.38 11.43
N THR A 44 -2.88 -18.18 11.91
CA THR A 44 -2.12 -17.54 12.99
C THR A 44 -2.31 -18.26 14.33
N HIS A 45 -3.53 -18.70 14.65
CA HIS A 45 -3.87 -19.14 16.01
C HIS A 45 -4.13 -20.64 16.18
N CYS A 46 -4.50 -21.37 15.12
CA CYS A 46 -5.11 -22.70 15.24
C CYS A 46 -4.38 -23.81 14.46
N PHE A 47 -3.83 -23.50 13.27
CA PHE A 47 -3.31 -24.50 12.32
C PHE A 47 -2.25 -25.42 12.93
N GLN A 48 -1.33 -24.88 13.73
CA GLN A 48 -0.27 -25.66 14.37
C GLN A 48 -0.78 -26.83 15.26
N CYS A 49 -2.01 -26.77 15.77
CA CYS A 49 -2.57 -27.83 16.60
C CYS A 49 -3.76 -28.56 15.94
N HIS A 50 -4.32 -28.00 14.88
CA HIS A 50 -5.54 -28.48 14.24
C HIS A 50 -5.41 -28.44 12.70
N GLY A 51 -4.34 -29.01 12.16
CA GLY A 51 -4.20 -29.30 10.73
C GLY A 51 -2.76 -29.39 10.22
N GLU A 52 -1.94 -28.38 10.50
CA GLU A 52 -0.56 -28.25 9.96
C GLU A 52 0.35 -29.38 10.45
N GLU A 53 1.31 -29.79 9.63
CA GLU A 53 2.25 -30.88 9.95
C GLU A 53 1.58 -32.23 10.30
N GLY A 54 0.29 -32.40 9.94
CA GLY A 54 -0.50 -33.58 10.27
C GLY A 54 -1.00 -33.62 11.72
N VAL A 55 -0.86 -32.54 12.48
CA VAL A 55 -1.32 -32.47 13.88
C VAL A 55 -2.79 -32.09 13.95
N THR A 56 -3.66 -33.02 14.37
CA THR A 56 -5.11 -32.80 14.54
C THR A 56 -5.55 -33.09 15.98
N LYS A 57 -5.23 -32.18 16.93
CA LYS A 57 -5.67 -32.36 18.32
C LYS A 57 -7.20 -32.43 18.41
N GLY A 58 -7.71 -33.39 19.18
CA GLY A 58 -9.14 -33.67 19.24
C GLY A 58 -9.74 -34.15 17.92
N ASP A 59 -8.91 -34.71 17.04
CA ASP A 59 -9.23 -35.16 15.68
C ASP A 59 -9.87 -34.07 14.80
N LEU A 60 -9.54 -32.79 15.07
CA LEU A 60 -10.08 -31.64 14.37
C LEU A 60 -9.04 -31.03 13.42
N ASP A 61 -9.46 -30.80 12.17
CA ASP A 61 -8.74 -29.99 11.18
C ASP A 61 -9.57 -28.73 10.86
N VAL A 62 -8.96 -27.54 11.01
CA VAL A 62 -9.63 -26.25 10.79
C VAL A 62 -9.26 -25.59 9.46
N ARG A 63 -8.51 -26.26 8.59
CA ARG A 63 -7.98 -25.67 7.34
C ARG A 63 -9.03 -25.49 6.25
N LEU A 64 -10.19 -26.13 6.40
CA LEU A 64 -11.34 -26.06 5.50
C LEU A 64 -12.65 -26.07 6.29
N THR A 65 -13.65 -25.35 5.79
CA THR A 65 -15.01 -25.28 6.33
C THR A 65 -15.63 -26.67 6.39
N ARG A 66 -15.51 -27.52 5.36
CA ARG A 66 -16.03 -28.89 5.42
C ARG A 66 -15.41 -29.73 6.54
N PHE A 67 -14.17 -29.45 6.94
CA PHE A 67 -13.52 -30.15 8.05
C PHE A 67 -14.05 -29.67 9.40
N LEU A 68 -14.35 -28.37 9.53
CA LEU A 68 -15.05 -27.83 10.69
C LEU A 68 -16.46 -28.40 10.84
N LEU A 69 -17.15 -28.65 9.73
CA LEU A 69 -18.48 -29.29 9.70
C LEU A 69 -18.42 -30.77 10.05
N LYS A 70 -17.42 -31.50 9.51
CA LYS A 70 -17.14 -32.89 9.90
C LYS A 70 -16.84 -32.97 11.41
N GLY A 71 -16.11 -31.98 11.92
CA GLY A 71 -15.73 -31.91 13.32
C GLY A 71 -14.65 -32.91 13.71
N GLY A 72 -14.47 -33.08 15.02
CA GLY A 72 -13.53 -34.03 15.62
C GLY A 72 -14.20 -34.89 16.70
N GLU A 73 -13.46 -35.23 17.75
CA GLU A 73 -13.94 -36.08 18.86
C GLU A 73 -15.18 -35.53 19.58
N SER A 74 -15.36 -34.21 19.58
CA SER A 74 -16.51 -33.52 20.19
C SER A 74 -17.66 -33.27 19.21
N GLY A 75 -17.61 -33.85 18.01
CA GLY A 75 -18.56 -33.59 16.93
C GLY A 75 -18.23 -32.32 16.13
N ALA A 76 -19.23 -31.80 15.41
CA ALA A 76 -19.09 -30.62 14.55
C ALA A 76 -18.55 -29.41 15.32
N ALA A 77 -17.50 -28.77 14.79
CA ALA A 77 -16.87 -27.62 15.43
C ALA A 77 -17.70 -26.35 15.26
N ILE A 78 -18.42 -26.23 14.13
CA ILE A 78 -19.28 -25.10 13.81
C ILE A 78 -20.67 -25.55 13.37
N LYS A 79 -21.66 -24.69 13.59
CA LYS A 79 -23.03 -24.84 13.13
C LYS A 79 -23.38 -23.61 12.27
N PRO A 80 -23.31 -23.72 10.93
CA PRO A 80 -23.67 -22.62 10.03
C PRO A 80 -25.06 -22.06 10.35
N GLY A 81 -25.16 -20.74 10.45
CA GLY A 81 -26.40 -20.05 10.83
C GLY A 81 -26.60 -19.88 12.35
N ASP A 82 -25.80 -20.53 13.18
CA ASP A 82 -25.96 -20.53 14.64
C ASP A 82 -24.59 -20.48 15.34
N ALA A 83 -24.05 -19.27 15.41
CA ALA A 83 -22.74 -19.02 15.99
C ALA A 83 -22.66 -19.36 17.48
N GLU A 84 -23.72 -19.08 18.25
CA GLU A 84 -23.71 -19.26 19.70
C GLU A 84 -23.78 -20.75 20.12
N GLN A 85 -24.37 -21.61 19.27
CA GLN A 85 -24.30 -23.06 19.46
C GLN A 85 -23.06 -23.72 18.85
N SER A 86 -22.17 -22.95 18.22
CA SER A 86 -20.94 -23.50 17.62
C SER A 86 -19.87 -23.74 18.69
N HIS A 87 -19.51 -25.01 18.88
CA HIS A 87 -18.58 -25.43 19.94
C HIS A 87 -17.23 -24.70 19.87
N LEU A 88 -16.69 -24.50 18.66
CA LEU A 88 -15.45 -23.76 18.44
C LEU A 88 -15.52 -22.33 19.03
N LEU A 89 -16.62 -21.61 18.79
CA LEU A 89 -16.77 -20.24 19.25
C LEU A 89 -16.84 -20.17 20.79
N GLN A 90 -17.53 -21.14 21.41
CA GLN A 90 -17.61 -21.23 22.86
C GLN A 90 -16.23 -21.43 23.51
N LEU A 91 -15.39 -22.31 22.95
CA LEU A 91 -14.03 -22.54 23.43
C LEU A 91 -13.15 -21.30 23.26
N ILE A 92 -13.28 -20.58 22.13
CA ILE A 92 -12.55 -19.33 21.88
C ILE A 92 -12.97 -18.24 22.89
N GLN A 93 -14.27 -18.07 23.14
CA GLN A 93 -14.78 -17.06 24.08
C GLN A 93 -14.37 -17.34 25.53
N LYS A 94 -14.32 -18.61 25.92
CA LYS A 94 -13.83 -19.03 27.25
C LYS A 94 -12.31 -18.89 27.38
N GLY A 95 -11.59 -18.62 26.29
CA GLY A 95 -10.13 -18.57 26.28
C GLY A 95 -9.48 -19.94 26.42
N GLU A 96 -10.23 -21.02 26.18
CA GLU A 96 -9.70 -22.38 26.18
C GLU A 96 -8.94 -22.69 24.89
N MET A 97 -9.29 -21.99 23.80
CA MET A 97 -8.58 -22.05 22.51
C MET A 97 -8.14 -20.66 22.04
N PRO A 98 -6.87 -20.50 21.59
CA PRO A 98 -5.81 -21.51 21.55
C PRO A 98 -5.21 -21.81 22.94
N LYS A 99 -5.12 -23.10 23.32
CA LYS A 99 -4.71 -23.53 24.66
C LYS A 99 -3.27 -23.10 24.98
N GLY A 100 -3.10 -22.36 26.07
CA GLY A 100 -1.78 -21.92 26.55
C GLY A 100 -1.10 -20.89 25.64
N LYS A 101 -1.84 -20.25 24.74
CA LYS A 101 -1.36 -19.21 23.83
C LYS A 101 -2.18 -17.93 23.96
N THR A 102 -1.74 -16.87 23.29
CA THR A 102 -2.45 -15.59 23.24
C THR A 102 -3.87 -15.78 22.74
N ARG A 103 -4.83 -15.26 23.51
CA ARG A 103 -6.26 -15.23 23.14
C ARG A 103 -6.46 -14.39 21.89
N LEU A 104 -7.44 -14.75 21.06
CA LEU A 104 -7.84 -13.96 19.91
C LEU A 104 -8.34 -12.58 20.35
N SER A 105 -8.11 -11.56 19.52
CA SER A 105 -8.71 -10.24 19.71
C SER A 105 -10.23 -10.32 19.62
N GLU A 106 -10.93 -9.40 20.30
CA GLU A 106 -12.40 -9.33 20.22
C GLU A 106 -12.90 -9.09 18.79
N GLU A 107 -12.10 -8.41 17.94
CA GLU A 107 -12.37 -8.24 16.51
C GLU A 107 -12.31 -9.57 15.74
N ASN A 108 -11.30 -10.40 15.98
CA ASN A 108 -11.19 -11.72 15.35
C ASN A 108 -12.34 -12.63 15.79
N ILE A 109 -12.69 -12.61 17.09
CA ILE A 109 -13.82 -13.36 17.63
C ILE A 109 -15.13 -12.89 16.98
N ALA A 110 -15.34 -11.57 16.85
CA ALA A 110 -16.52 -11.01 16.20
C ALA A 110 -16.60 -11.39 14.71
N THR A 111 -15.46 -11.43 14.02
CA THR A 111 -15.38 -11.84 12.60
C THR A 111 -15.76 -13.31 12.43
N ILE A 112 -15.23 -14.20 13.27
CA ILE A 112 -15.59 -15.63 13.28
C ILE A 112 -17.08 -15.80 13.61
N ARG A 113 -17.60 -15.12 14.63
CA ARG A 113 -19.02 -15.17 15.01
C ARG A 113 -19.91 -14.79 13.83
N ARG A 114 -19.62 -13.66 13.17
CA ARG A 114 -20.39 -13.18 12.02
C ARG A 114 -20.33 -14.17 10.85
N TRP A 115 -19.15 -14.68 10.53
CA TRP A 115 -18.99 -15.68 9.48
C TRP A 115 -19.83 -16.94 9.72
N ILE A 116 -19.81 -17.49 10.94
CA ILE A 116 -20.63 -18.66 11.27
C ILE A 116 -22.12 -18.33 11.17
N ALA A 117 -22.55 -17.20 11.75
CA ALA A 117 -23.95 -16.76 11.73
C ALA A 117 -24.48 -16.54 10.30
N GLU A 118 -23.61 -16.13 9.36
CA GLU A 118 -23.95 -15.94 7.95
C GLU A 118 -23.84 -17.21 7.11
N GLY A 119 -23.68 -18.37 7.75
CA GLY A 119 -23.69 -19.68 7.09
C GLY A 119 -22.31 -20.23 6.75
N ALA A 120 -21.25 -19.71 7.38
CA ALA A 120 -19.88 -20.18 7.23
C ALA A 120 -19.41 -20.23 5.76
N LYS A 121 -19.73 -19.18 5.00
CA LYS A 121 -19.52 -19.15 3.54
C LYS A 121 -18.03 -19.23 3.18
N THR A 122 -17.73 -20.01 2.15
CA THR A 122 -16.43 -19.96 1.47
C THR A 122 -16.50 -18.94 0.35
N LEU A 123 -15.36 -18.33 0.01
CA LEU A 123 -15.27 -17.40 -1.12
C LEU A 123 -15.42 -18.14 -2.46
N ARG A 124 -15.06 -19.43 -2.46
CA ARG A 124 -15.02 -20.31 -3.63
C ARG A 124 -15.22 -21.77 -3.21
N PRO A 125 -15.46 -22.71 -4.14
CA PRO A 125 -15.49 -24.14 -3.82
C PRO A 125 -14.19 -24.58 -3.14
N GLU A 126 -14.31 -25.38 -2.09
CA GLU A 126 -13.13 -25.87 -1.37
C GLU A 126 -12.36 -26.92 -2.20
N PRO A 127 -11.03 -26.95 -2.15
CA PRO A 127 -10.24 -27.91 -2.91
C PRO A 127 -10.51 -29.33 -2.43
N GLU A 128 -10.61 -30.32 -3.32
CA GLU A 128 -10.89 -31.72 -2.94
C GLU A 128 -9.81 -32.31 -2.02
N LYS A 129 -8.55 -31.97 -2.28
CA LYS A 129 -7.38 -32.36 -1.51
C LYS A 129 -6.66 -31.12 -1.00
N LEU A 130 -6.15 -31.18 0.22
CA LEU A 130 -5.15 -30.22 0.65
C LEU A 130 -3.88 -30.47 -0.16
N GLY A 131 -3.39 -29.43 -0.85
CA GLY A 131 -2.12 -29.50 -1.57
C GLY A 131 -0.94 -29.66 -0.61
N PRO A 132 0.28 -29.88 -1.14
CA PRO A 132 1.50 -29.70 -0.36
C PRO A 132 1.46 -28.36 0.36
N GLU A 133 1.94 -28.31 1.60
CA GLU A 133 1.88 -27.15 2.52
C GLU A 133 2.52 -25.86 1.95
N HIS A 134 3.19 -25.96 0.79
CA HIS A 134 3.91 -24.90 0.07
C HIS A 134 3.59 -24.83 -1.42
N ALA A 135 2.53 -25.49 -1.90
CA ALA A 135 2.14 -25.40 -3.29
C ALA A 135 1.31 -24.13 -3.53
N PHE A 136 1.83 -23.21 -4.33
CA PHE A 136 1.04 -22.09 -4.84
C PHE A 136 -0.19 -22.62 -5.59
N THR A 137 -1.33 -22.00 -5.37
CA THR A 137 -2.54 -22.17 -6.19
C THR A 137 -2.33 -21.58 -7.58
N ASP A 138 -3.19 -21.94 -8.54
CA ASP A 138 -3.14 -21.34 -9.87
C ASP A 138 -3.42 -19.83 -9.83
N GLU A 139 -4.26 -19.36 -8.90
CA GLU A 139 -4.51 -17.92 -8.74
C GLU A 139 -3.32 -17.18 -8.13
N GLU A 140 -2.66 -17.78 -7.14
CA GLU A 140 -1.41 -17.21 -6.59
C GLU A 140 -0.34 -17.15 -7.67
N ARG A 141 -0.19 -18.19 -8.50
CA ARG A 141 0.72 -18.15 -9.66
C ARG A 141 0.31 -17.08 -10.67
N ALA A 142 -0.98 -16.81 -10.84
CA ALA A 142 -1.50 -15.79 -11.74
C ALA A 142 -1.32 -14.35 -11.25
N TRP A 143 -0.80 -14.15 -10.02
CA TRP A 143 -0.51 -12.81 -9.52
C TRP A 143 0.48 -12.07 -10.43
N TRP A 144 0.22 -10.77 -10.67
CA TRP A 144 0.91 -9.98 -11.69
C TRP A 144 2.44 -10.01 -11.58
N ALA A 145 2.98 -10.10 -10.35
CA ALA A 145 4.42 -10.09 -10.08
C ALA A 145 5.11 -11.43 -10.44
N PHE A 146 4.35 -12.52 -10.57
CA PHE A 146 4.86 -13.83 -10.97
C PHE A 146 4.66 -14.14 -12.46
N GLN A 147 3.99 -13.24 -13.19
CA GLN A 147 3.80 -13.40 -14.62
C GLN A 147 5.06 -12.98 -15.39
N PRO A 148 5.42 -13.68 -16.48
CA PRO A 148 6.50 -13.26 -17.36
C PRO A 148 6.27 -11.83 -17.86
N ILE A 149 7.30 -10.99 -17.80
CA ILE A 149 7.24 -9.63 -18.34
C ILE A 149 7.14 -9.74 -19.86
N THR A 150 6.01 -9.28 -20.41
CA THR A 150 5.80 -9.20 -21.86
C THR A 150 5.90 -7.75 -22.30
N ARG A 151 6.61 -7.48 -23.40
CA ARG A 151 6.70 -6.13 -23.95
C ARG A 151 5.37 -5.81 -24.67
N PRO A 152 4.58 -4.84 -24.20
CA PRO A 152 3.32 -4.50 -24.84
C PRO A 152 3.55 -3.86 -26.21
N ALA A 153 2.58 -4.00 -27.11
CA ALA A 153 2.56 -3.23 -28.34
C ALA A 153 2.46 -1.74 -28.01
N ILE A 154 3.30 -0.93 -28.64
CA ILE A 154 3.30 0.52 -28.47
C ILE A 154 2.00 1.06 -29.09
N PRO A 155 1.18 1.84 -28.36
CA PRO A 155 -0.01 2.46 -28.91
C PRO A 155 0.32 3.29 -30.14
N ALA A 156 -0.58 3.28 -31.13
CA ALA A 156 -0.45 4.18 -32.27
C ALA A 156 -0.62 5.63 -31.78
N THR A 157 0.36 6.48 -32.07
CA THR A 157 0.34 7.91 -31.76
C THR A 157 0.58 8.69 -33.03
N GLN A 158 0.04 9.90 -33.09
CA GLN A 158 0.20 10.82 -34.21
C GLN A 158 1.55 11.53 -34.19
N THR A 159 2.24 11.53 -33.05
CA THR A 159 3.48 12.29 -32.84
C THR A 159 4.65 11.32 -32.68
N PRO A 160 5.64 11.33 -33.58
CA PRO A 160 6.86 10.57 -33.39
C PRO A 160 7.58 11.07 -32.12
N GLY A 161 7.93 10.14 -31.22
CA GLY A 161 8.48 10.47 -29.90
C GLY A 161 8.95 9.23 -29.13
N ASN A 162 9.22 9.38 -27.83
CA ASN A 162 9.60 8.24 -27.00
C ASN A 162 8.42 7.25 -26.91
N PRO A 163 8.63 5.93 -27.05
CA PRO A 163 7.57 4.94 -26.91
C PRO A 163 6.77 5.04 -25.60
N ILE A 164 7.36 5.55 -24.51
CA ILE A 164 6.68 5.77 -23.23
C ILE A 164 5.59 6.85 -23.39
N ASP A 165 5.85 7.90 -24.17
CA ASP A 165 4.90 8.99 -24.40
C ASP A 165 3.63 8.49 -25.09
N ALA A 166 3.73 7.45 -25.92
CA ALA A 166 2.58 6.80 -26.56
C ALA A 166 1.58 6.26 -25.53
N PHE A 167 2.08 5.63 -24.46
CA PHE A 167 1.24 5.09 -23.39
C PHE A 167 0.61 6.21 -22.56
N ILE A 168 1.37 7.28 -22.28
CA ILE A 168 0.87 8.44 -21.54
C ILE A 168 -0.23 9.14 -22.33
N GLN A 169 -0.02 9.39 -23.63
CA GLN A 169 -1.00 10.03 -24.50
C GLN A 169 -2.28 9.20 -24.63
N LYS A 170 -2.16 7.87 -24.77
CA LYS A 170 -3.32 6.98 -24.76
C LYS A 170 -4.11 7.12 -23.45
N ALA A 171 -3.43 7.06 -22.30
CA ALA A 171 -4.09 7.17 -21.00
C ALA A 171 -4.74 8.55 -20.80
N LEU A 172 -4.09 9.64 -21.21
CA LEU A 172 -4.68 10.98 -21.17
C LEU A 172 -5.97 11.05 -22.01
N ALA A 173 -5.93 10.54 -23.24
CA ALA A 173 -7.09 10.54 -24.14
C ALA A 173 -8.26 9.72 -23.59
N GLU A 174 -8.00 8.53 -23.05
CA GLU A 174 -9.02 7.67 -22.41
C GLU A 174 -9.68 8.36 -21.20
N ASN A 175 -8.97 9.25 -20.52
CA ASN A 175 -9.46 10.02 -19.39
C ASN A 175 -9.98 11.43 -19.77
N GLY A 176 -10.02 11.77 -21.07
CA GLY A 176 -10.46 13.09 -21.53
C GLY A 176 -9.52 14.24 -21.11
N LEU A 177 -8.25 13.94 -20.86
CA LEU A 177 -7.22 14.88 -20.44
C LEU A 177 -6.28 15.23 -21.61
N THR A 178 -5.63 16.38 -21.49
CA THR A 178 -4.58 16.83 -22.42
C THR A 178 -3.29 17.12 -21.66
N ALA A 179 -2.16 16.98 -22.33
CA ALA A 179 -0.88 17.36 -21.74
C ALA A 179 -0.83 18.86 -21.43
N SER A 180 -0.16 19.22 -20.34
CA SER A 180 0.16 20.61 -20.03
C SER A 180 1.06 21.22 -21.12
N PRO A 181 1.01 22.54 -21.33
CA PRO A 181 1.93 23.21 -22.24
C PRO A 181 3.38 23.01 -21.79
N GLN A 182 4.28 22.93 -22.75
CA GLN A 182 5.71 22.86 -22.48
C GLN A 182 6.17 24.14 -21.75
N ALA A 183 7.02 23.97 -20.76
CA ALA A 183 7.60 25.09 -20.03
C ALA A 183 8.60 25.87 -20.91
N ASP A 184 8.74 27.17 -20.63
CA ASP A 184 9.73 28.03 -21.28
C ASP A 184 11.18 27.60 -20.92
N PRO A 185 12.18 27.95 -21.75
CA PRO A 185 13.57 27.52 -21.55
C PRO A 185 14.15 27.91 -20.19
N ILE A 186 13.81 29.09 -19.66
CA ILE A 186 14.32 29.56 -18.36
C ILE A 186 13.74 28.71 -17.23
N THR A 187 12.45 28.40 -17.29
CA THR A 187 11.81 27.47 -16.34
C THR A 187 12.41 26.07 -16.45
N LEU A 188 12.68 25.58 -17.67
CA LEU A 188 13.25 24.24 -17.89
C LEU A 188 14.66 24.11 -17.31
N VAL A 189 15.58 25.01 -17.64
CA VAL A 189 16.96 24.93 -17.12
C VAL A 189 16.99 25.04 -15.60
N ARG A 190 16.16 25.91 -15.03
CA ARG A 190 16.06 26.05 -13.57
C ARG A 190 15.55 24.76 -12.93
N ARG A 191 14.52 24.11 -13.49
CA ARG A 191 14.00 22.84 -12.98
C ARG A 191 15.04 21.73 -13.09
N PHE A 192 15.65 21.54 -14.25
CA PHE A 192 16.65 20.48 -14.44
C PHE A 192 17.83 20.62 -13.48
N THR A 193 18.43 21.80 -13.35
CA THR A 193 19.56 22.00 -12.42
C THR A 193 19.10 21.83 -10.96
N LEU A 194 17.95 22.42 -10.58
CA LEU A 194 17.40 22.25 -9.23
C LEU A 194 16.83 20.86 -8.94
N ASP A 195 16.64 19.98 -9.91
CA ASP A 195 16.15 18.59 -9.74
C ASP A 195 17.30 17.56 -9.80
N LEU A 196 18.36 17.85 -10.56
CA LEU A 196 19.50 16.95 -10.69
C LEU A 196 20.63 17.28 -9.71
N THR A 197 20.98 18.55 -9.49
CA THR A 197 22.14 18.92 -8.66
C THR A 197 21.76 19.66 -7.37
N GLY A 198 20.59 20.29 -7.35
CA GLY A 198 20.05 20.97 -6.16
C GLY A 198 20.51 22.42 -6.08
N LEU A 199 21.25 22.86 -7.08
CA LEU A 199 21.78 24.20 -7.22
C LEU A 199 21.02 24.94 -8.32
N PRO A 200 20.85 26.27 -8.22
CA PRO A 200 20.33 27.05 -9.32
C PRO A 200 21.36 27.14 -10.45
N PRO A 201 20.94 27.27 -11.73
CA PRO A 201 21.87 27.54 -12.83
C PRO A 201 22.48 28.94 -12.70
N THR A 202 23.67 29.15 -13.25
CA THR A 202 24.24 30.51 -13.32
C THR A 202 23.52 31.35 -14.39
N PRO A 203 23.63 32.70 -14.32
CA PRO A 203 23.11 33.57 -15.38
C PRO A 203 23.68 33.23 -16.77
N GLU A 204 24.97 32.90 -16.85
CA GLU A 204 25.65 32.54 -18.09
C GLU A 204 25.16 31.21 -18.65
N GLU A 205 24.97 30.20 -17.77
CA GLU A 205 24.41 28.91 -18.17
C GLU A 205 22.97 29.05 -18.67
N THR A 206 22.17 29.90 -18.02
CA THR A 206 20.79 30.17 -18.42
C THR A 206 20.74 30.83 -19.80
N ALA A 207 21.57 31.85 -20.04
CA ALA A 207 21.64 32.53 -21.33
C ALA A 207 22.17 31.61 -22.44
N ALA A 208 23.16 30.75 -22.13
CA ALA A 208 23.68 29.77 -23.08
C ALA A 208 22.63 28.72 -23.44
N PHE A 209 21.87 28.23 -22.45
CA PHE A 209 20.79 27.28 -22.67
C PHE A 209 19.66 27.89 -23.50
N ASP A 210 19.20 29.10 -23.16
CA ASP A 210 18.14 29.79 -23.91
C ASP A 210 18.50 29.92 -25.40
N LYS A 211 19.73 30.37 -25.69
CA LYS A 211 20.23 30.45 -27.06
C LYS A 211 20.29 29.10 -27.76
N ALA A 212 20.78 28.05 -27.08
CA ALA A 212 20.85 26.71 -27.65
C ALA A 212 19.46 26.12 -27.89
N PHE A 213 18.52 26.35 -26.97
CA PHE A 213 17.15 25.87 -27.02
C PHE A 213 16.35 26.47 -28.18
N ILE A 214 16.57 27.75 -28.49
CA ILE A 214 15.98 28.40 -29.67
C ILE A 214 16.45 27.73 -30.97
N ALA A 215 17.70 27.25 -31.03
CA ALA A 215 18.26 26.62 -32.23
C ALA A 215 17.82 25.14 -32.36
N ASP A 216 17.88 24.39 -31.26
CA ASP A 216 17.47 22.98 -31.18
C ASP A 216 17.05 22.65 -29.74
N ALA A 217 15.74 22.72 -29.48
CA ALA A 217 15.19 22.48 -28.15
C ALA A 217 15.49 21.07 -27.63
N THR A 218 15.41 20.05 -28.49
CA THR A 218 15.64 18.65 -28.10
C THR A 218 17.11 18.40 -27.80
N GLY A 219 18.00 18.81 -28.72
CA GLY A 219 19.44 18.68 -28.52
C GLY A 219 19.96 19.47 -27.32
N ALA A 220 19.49 20.71 -27.13
CA ALA A 220 19.87 21.52 -25.97
C ALA A 220 19.42 20.89 -24.65
N THR A 221 18.21 20.32 -24.60
CA THR A 221 17.69 19.64 -23.40
C THR A 221 18.52 18.40 -23.08
N SER A 222 18.80 17.55 -24.07
CA SER A 222 19.65 16.36 -23.88
C SER A 222 21.06 16.73 -23.41
N ALA A 223 21.70 17.70 -24.07
CA ALA A 223 23.05 18.14 -23.69
C ALA A 223 23.11 18.74 -22.28
N LEU A 224 22.07 19.48 -21.86
CA LEU A 224 21.96 19.98 -20.50
C LEU A 224 21.86 18.82 -19.49
N VAL A 225 20.96 17.87 -19.72
CA VAL A 225 20.75 16.73 -18.82
C VAL A 225 22.03 15.89 -18.71
N ASP A 226 22.68 15.56 -19.84
CA ASP A 226 23.92 14.79 -19.84
C ASP A 226 25.03 15.49 -19.04
N ARG A 227 25.17 16.82 -19.20
CA ARG A 227 26.13 17.62 -18.44
C ARG A 227 25.85 17.61 -16.94
N LEU A 228 24.57 17.73 -16.55
CA LEU A 228 24.16 17.71 -15.14
C LEU A 228 24.37 16.32 -14.52
N LEU A 229 24.02 15.25 -15.22
CA LEU A 229 24.23 13.87 -14.76
C LEU A 229 25.72 13.51 -14.62
N ALA A 230 26.58 14.10 -15.45
CA ALA A 230 28.02 13.92 -15.39
C ALA A 230 28.71 14.77 -14.30
N SER A 231 27.98 15.67 -13.63
CA SER A 231 28.55 16.60 -12.66
C SER A 231 28.72 15.96 -11.27
N PRO A 232 29.76 16.33 -10.49
CA PRO A 232 29.91 15.86 -9.11
C PRO A 232 28.69 16.18 -8.23
N GLU A 233 28.08 17.34 -8.43
CA GLU A 233 26.94 17.84 -7.66
C GLU A 233 25.70 16.95 -7.80
N TYR A 234 25.52 16.29 -8.95
CA TYR A 234 24.49 15.26 -9.11
C TYR A 234 24.73 14.08 -8.15
N GLY A 235 25.97 13.60 -8.09
CA GLY A 235 26.39 12.55 -7.17
C GLY A 235 26.21 12.96 -5.70
N GLU A 236 26.61 14.19 -5.34
CA GLU A 236 26.45 14.73 -3.99
C GLU A 236 24.97 14.80 -3.57
N ARG A 237 24.10 15.30 -4.45
CA ARG A 237 22.67 15.38 -4.19
C ARG A 237 22.04 14.01 -3.98
N TRP A 238 22.26 13.08 -4.91
CA TRP A 238 21.65 11.75 -4.83
C TRP A 238 22.26 10.92 -3.70
N GLY A 239 23.55 11.12 -3.42
CA GLY A 239 24.24 10.53 -2.28
C GLY A 239 23.54 10.82 -0.97
N ARG A 240 23.05 12.05 -0.74
CA ARG A 240 22.31 12.41 0.48
C ARG A 240 21.10 11.50 0.74
N HIS A 241 20.31 11.18 -0.29
CA HIS A 241 19.15 10.29 -0.13
C HIS A 241 19.53 8.88 0.31
N TRP A 242 20.70 8.40 -0.09
CA TRP A 242 21.23 7.10 0.32
C TRP A 242 21.94 7.16 1.66
N LEU A 243 22.67 8.24 1.97
CA LEU A 243 23.35 8.43 3.25
C LEU A 243 22.37 8.58 4.42
N ASP A 244 21.21 9.19 4.18
CA ASP A 244 20.09 9.23 5.15
C ASP A 244 19.58 7.81 5.49
N VAL A 245 19.73 6.83 4.58
CA VAL A 245 19.29 5.43 4.76
C VAL A 245 20.43 4.52 5.22
N ALA A 246 21.67 4.79 4.83
CA ALA A 246 22.84 3.96 5.15
C ALA A 246 23.06 3.85 6.67
N GLY A 247 22.81 4.93 7.42
CA GLY A 247 22.85 4.89 8.90
C GLY A 247 21.72 4.05 9.53
N TYR A 248 20.62 3.80 8.81
CA TYR A 248 19.46 3.03 9.29
C TYR A 248 19.57 1.54 8.92
N ALA A 249 20.31 1.19 7.86
CA ALA A 249 20.49 -0.19 7.42
C ALA A 249 21.56 -0.97 8.19
N ASP A 250 22.41 -0.27 8.96
CA ASP A 250 23.49 -0.88 9.76
C ASP A 250 23.06 -1.27 11.18
N SER A 251 21.84 -0.96 11.61
CA SER A 251 21.28 -1.63 12.78
C SER A 251 20.78 -3.00 12.34
N ASP A 252 21.57 -4.04 12.59
CA ASP A 252 21.12 -5.43 12.50
C ASP A 252 19.76 -5.52 13.20
N GLY A 253 18.69 -5.69 12.43
CA GLY A 253 17.29 -5.59 12.89
C GLY A 253 16.86 -6.64 13.93
N PHE A 254 17.81 -7.20 14.69
CA PHE A 254 17.64 -8.21 15.71
C PHE A 254 18.43 -7.94 17.00
N ASP A 255 19.47 -7.08 17.01
CA ASP A 255 20.29 -6.83 18.19
C ASP A 255 20.43 -5.32 18.47
N ASP A 256 20.04 -4.87 19.67
CA ASP A 256 19.93 -3.45 20.05
C ASP A 256 21.28 -2.73 20.22
N LYS A 257 22.38 -3.33 19.74
CA LYS A 257 23.73 -2.81 19.89
C LYS A 257 24.39 -2.64 18.53
N ASP A 258 24.34 -1.42 18.02
CA ASP A 258 25.22 -0.97 16.95
C ASP A 258 26.67 -1.25 17.36
N LEU A 259 27.36 -2.10 16.61
CA LEU A 259 28.74 -2.46 16.90
C LEU A 259 29.62 -1.24 16.64
N GLU A 260 30.41 -0.84 17.64
CA GLU A 260 31.39 0.25 17.49
C GLU A 260 32.34 -0.03 16.32
N ARG A 261 32.13 0.67 15.20
CA ARG A 261 33.00 0.62 14.03
C ARG A 261 34.20 1.54 14.24
N LYS A 262 35.27 0.98 14.79
CA LYS A 262 36.55 1.68 15.09
C LYS A 262 37.18 2.47 13.93
N TRP A 263 36.73 2.27 12.70
CA TRP A 263 37.33 2.84 11.50
C TRP A 263 36.32 3.48 10.54
N ALA A 264 35.06 3.67 10.97
CA ALA A 264 34.13 4.51 10.23
C ALA A 264 34.50 5.98 10.52
N TYR A 265 34.98 6.70 9.51
CA TYR A 265 35.30 8.12 9.55
C TYR A 265 34.28 8.91 8.74
#